data_AF-A0A9P1AG72-F1
#
_entry.id   AF-A0A9P1AG72-F1
#
_cell.length_a   1.000
_cell.length_b   1.000
_cell.length_c   1.000
_cell.angle_alpha   90.00
_cell.angle_beta   90.00
_cell.angle_gamma   90.00
#
_symmetry.space_group_name_H-M   'P 1'
#
loop_
_entity.id
_entity.type
_entity.pdbx_description
1 polymer ?
#
loop_
_entity_poly.entity_id
_entity_poly.type
_entity_poly.pdbx_seq_one_letter_code
_entity_poly.pdbx_strand_id
1 'polypeptide(L)'
;MRDEDFCCAVCLDLFVEPVIIECGHSYCRLCIESHLNVNEKCPLCRSHAGNPIRNRQLESLTMSFVSSRKLADEYSERMKSNQKKLLLQNRALVIIWTELNKHSENSLCNLMKNVEDQELKSEIMRQVRQQAGVGLEHRGDLQREDATIWLRSKKTPSSPRE
;
A
#
# COMPACT_ATOMS: atom_id res chain seq x y z
N MET A 1 26.61 13.99 -11.48
CA MET A 1 25.47 13.73 -10.59
C MET A 1 26.03 13.17 -9.30
N ARG A 2 25.53 13.63 -8.15
CA ARG A 2 25.92 13.16 -6.83
C ARG A 2 24.99 12.02 -6.42
N ASP A 3 25.43 11.17 -5.50
CA ASP A 3 24.65 10.01 -5.03
C ASP A 3 23.31 10.46 -4.40
N GLU A 4 23.31 11.62 -3.75
CA GLU A 4 22.12 12.26 -3.17
C GLU A 4 21.02 12.59 -4.19
N ASP A 5 21.38 12.82 -5.45
CA ASP A 5 20.41 13.15 -6.52
C ASP A 5 19.46 11.96 -6.81
N PHE A 6 19.82 10.75 -6.35
CA PHE A 6 19.06 9.51 -6.52
C PHE A 6 18.42 9.00 -5.23
N CYS A 7 18.53 9.77 -4.14
CA CYS A 7 18.02 9.36 -2.84
C CYS A 7 16.67 10.01 -2.52
N CYS A 8 15.77 9.21 -1.95
CA CYS A 8 14.50 9.69 -1.44
C CYS A 8 14.70 10.49 -0.15
N ALA A 9 14.13 11.69 -0.07
CA ALA A 9 14.29 12.56 1.11
C ALA A 9 13.57 12.06 2.39
N VAL A 10 12.75 11.00 2.29
CA VAL A 10 12.05 10.41 3.45
C VAL A 10 12.85 9.27 4.07
N CYS A 11 13.33 8.33 3.26
CA CYS A 11 14.11 7.18 3.74
C CYS A 11 15.63 7.35 3.60
N LEU A 12 16.08 8.47 2.99
CA LEU A 12 17.48 8.86 2.81
C LEU A 12 18.32 7.82 2.04
N ASP A 13 17.68 7.11 1.13
CA ASP A 13 18.26 5.98 0.41
C ASP A 13 17.63 5.95 -1.00
N LEU A 14 18.23 5.21 -1.95
CA LEU A 14 17.89 5.19 -3.38
C LEU A 14 16.39 5.11 -3.66
N PHE A 15 15.92 5.79 -4.70
CA PHE A 15 14.52 5.73 -5.08
C PHE A 15 14.09 4.31 -5.48
N VAL A 16 13.03 3.80 -4.85
CA VAL A 16 12.35 2.57 -5.27
C VAL A 16 10.94 2.93 -5.72
N GLU A 17 10.60 2.59 -6.96
CA GLU A 17 9.37 3.01 -7.63
C GLU A 17 9.09 4.51 -7.40
N PRO A 18 9.97 5.41 -7.88
CA PRO A 18 9.82 6.83 -7.62
C PRO A 18 8.49 7.36 -8.13
N VAL A 19 7.85 8.19 -7.33
CA VAL A 19 6.65 8.95 -7.68
C VAL A 19 6.89 10.43 -7.45
N ILE A 20 6.33 11.26 -8.32
CA ILE A 20 6.33 12.71 -8.22
C ILE A 20 4.96 13.19 -7.73
N ILE A 21 4.96 14.16 -6.82
CA ILE A 21 3.75 14.82 -6.31
C ILE A 21 3.59 16.22 -6.93
N GLU A 22 2.45 16.87 -6.72
CA GLU A 22 2.08 18.13 -7.43
C GLU A 22 3.11 19.25 -7.28
N CYS A 23 3.75 19.35 -6.12
CA CYS A 23 4.78 20.35 -5.88
C CYS A 23 6.13 20.04 -6.57
N GLY A 24 6.24 18.96 -7.34
CA GLY A 24 7.42 18.56 -8.10
C GLY A 24 8.46 17.71 -7.34
N HIS A 25 8.29 17.49 -6.03
CA HIS A 25 9.18 16.63 -5.26
C HIS A 25 8.91 15.15 -5.56
N SER A 26 9.97 14.34 -5.55
CA SER A 26 9.87 12.89 -5.77
C SER A 26 10.24 12.10 -4.52
N TYR A 27 9.61 10.95 -4.35
CA TYR A 27 9.77 10.05 -3.20
C TYR A 27 9.65 8.60 -3.67
N CYS A 28 10.13 7.63 -2.87
CA CYS A 28 9.71 6.25 -3.05
C CYS A 28 8.19 6.16 -2.87
N ARG A 29 7.51 5.35 -3.70
CA ARG A 29 6.07 5.13 -3.60
C ARG A 29 5.62 4.77 -2.18
N LEU A 30 6.27 3.77 -1.58
CA LEU A 30 6.04 3.36 -0.20
C LEU A 30 6.12 4.54 0.78
N CYS A 31 7.16 5.37 0.67
CA CYS A 31 7.41 6.46 1.60
C CYS A 31 6.33 7.54 1.55
N ILE A 32 5.95 7.97 0.34
CA ILE A 32 4.95 9.02 0.22
C ILE A 32 3.54 8.51 0.50
N GLU A 33 3.19 7.29 0.08
CA GLU A 33 1.89 6.69 0.41
C GLU A 33 1.74 6.51 1.93
N SER A 34 2.79 6.06 2.62
CA SER A 34 2.83 6.00 4.09
C SER A 34 2.57 7.35 4.74
N HIS A 35 3.21 8.41 4.22
CA HIS A 35 3.12 9.76 4.77
C HIS A 35 1.75 10.37 4.53
N LEU A 36 1.22 10.25 3.30
CA LEU A 36 -0.08 10.80 2.91
C LEU A 36 -1.26 10.15 3.65
N ASN A 37 -1.09 8.94 4.18
CA ASN A 37 -2.06 8.33 5.10
C ASN A 37 -2.25 9.09 6.42
N VAL A 38 -1.29 9.95 6.79
CA VAL A 38 -1.30 10.73 8.04
C VAL A 38 -1.35 12.23 7.77
N ASN A 39 -0.75 12.70 6.68
CA ASN A 39 -0.62 14.11 6.36
C ASN A 39 -0.60 14.34 4.85
N GLU A 40 -1.57 15.08 4.32
CA GLU A 40 -1.75 15.38 2.89
C GLU A 40 -0.71 16.36 2.29
N LYS A 41 0.23 16.86 3.10
CA LYS A 41 1.24 17.83 2.68
C LYS A 41 2.58 17.16 2.34
N CYS A 42 3.28 17.71 1.36
CA CYS A 42 4.64 17.33 0.99
C CYS A 42 5.58 17.31 2.22
N PRO A 43 6.35 16.22 2.45
CA PRO A 43 7.33 16.14 3.53
C PRO A 43 8.41 17.24 3.50
N LEU A 44 8.77 17.73 2.31
CA LEU A 44 9.85 18.71 2.12
C LEU A 44 9.35 20.16 2.22
N CYS A 45 8.42 20.55 1.35
CA CYS A 45 8.00 21.96 1.24
C CYS A 45 6.66 22.27 1.91
N ARG A 46 5.95 21.25 2.41
CA ARG A 46 4.65 21.36 3.08
C ARG A 46 3.50 21.90 2.21
N SER A 47 3.71 22.05 0.90
CA SER A 47 2.62 22.27 -0.07
C SER A 47 1.70 21.06 -0.17
N HIS A 48 0.49 21.25 -0.68
CA HIS A 48 -0.43 20.14 -0.98
C HIS A 48 0.27 19.12 -1.89
N ALA A 49 0.17 17.83 -1.56
CA ALA A 49 0.84 16.79 -2.32
C ALA A 49 0.05 16.34 -3.56
N GLY A 50 -1.28 16.44 -3.51
CA GLY A 50 -2.15 15.86 -4.53
C GLY A 50 -1.92 14.36 -4.71
N ASN A 51 -2.25 13.85 -5.89
CA ASN A 51 -2.12 12.43 -6.21
C ASN A 51 -0.70 12.10 -6.72
N PRO A 52 0.05 11.19 -6.08
CA PRO A 52 1.37 10.78 -6.58
C PRO A 52 1.29 10.10 -7.95
N ILE A 53 2.16 10.50 -8.87
CA ILE A 53 2.27 9.95 -10.23
C ILE A 53 3.62 9.26 -10.40
N ARG A 54 3.67 8.08 -11.02
CA ARG A 54 4.93 7.36 -11.27
C ARG A 54 5.90 8.18 -12.13
N ASN A 55 7.12 8.38 -11.63
CA ASN A 55 8.17 9.13 -12.31
C ASN A 55 9.12 8.17 -13.05
N ARG A 56 8.72 7.75 -14.26
CA ARG A 56 9.49 6.78 -15.08
C ARG A 56 10.87 7.28 -15.48
N GLN A 57 11.03 8.58 -15.66
CA GLN A 57 12.33 9.17 -16.00
C GLN A 57 13.30 9.00 -14.83
N LEU A 58 12.87 9.37 -13.62
CA LEU A 58 13.68 9.18 -12.41
C LEU A 58 13.93 7.69 -12.13
N GLU A 59 12.97 6.81 -12.40
CA GLU A 59 13.13 5.36 -12.30
C GLU A 59 14.26 4.87 -13.23
N SER A 60 14.22 5.25 -14.51
CA SER A 60 15.26 4.89 -15.50
C SER A 60 16.64 5.43 -15.13
N LEU A 61 16.71 6.67 -14.65
CA LEU A 61 17.97 7.29 -14.21
C LEU A 61 18.52 6.59 -12.96
N THR A 62 17.66 6.24 -12.02
CA THR A 62 18.04 5.47 -10.83
C THR A 62 18.57 4.09 -11.22
N MET A 63 17.98 3.42 -12.21
CA MET A 63 18.47 2.12 -12.69
C MET A 63 19.83 2.22 -13.36
N SER A 64 20.05 3.27 -14.15
CA SER A 64 21.37 3.54 -14.74
C SER A 64 22.42 3.77 -13.65
N PHE A 65 22.06 4.52 -12.59
CA PHE A 65 22.92 4.73 -11.43
C PHE A 65 23.24 3.42 -10.70
N VAL A 66 22.22 2.61 -10.37
CA VAL A 66 22.36 1.30 -9.72
C VAL A 66 23.29 0.38 -10.51
N SER A 67 23.12 0.30 -11.84
CA SER A 67 24.01 -0.49 -12.70
C SER A 67 25.44 0.04 -12.68
N SER A 68 25.63 1.37 -12.77
CA SER A 68 26.96 1.99 -12.77
C SER A 68 27.73 1.76 -11.46
N ARG A 69 27.01 1.65 -10.33
CA ARG A 69 27.57 1.45 -8.99
C ARG A 69 27.61 -0.03 -8.56
N LYS A 70 27.12 -0.95 -9.40
CA LYS A 70 27.00 -2.40 -9.10
C LYS A 70 26.15 -2.70 -7.85
N LEU A 71 25.05 -1.96 -7.67
CA LEU A 71 24.15 -2.07 -6.52
C LEU A 71 22.89 -2.90 -6.83
N ALA A 72 22.90 -3.74 -7.87
CA ALA A 72 21.70 -4.39 -8.40
C ALA A 72 21.05 -5.34 -7.37
N ASP A 73 21.85 -6.12 -6.64
CA ASP A 73 21.33 -7.09 -5.66
C ASP A 73 20.70 -6.38 -4.46
N GLU A 74 21.40 -5.40 -3.88
CA GLU A 74 20.89 -4.58 -2.77
C GLU A 74 19.61 -3.83 -3.17
N TYR A 75 19.58 -3.25 -4.38
CA TYR A 75 18.40 -2.59 -4.90
C TYR A 75 17.22 -3.54 -5.08
N SER A 76 17.46 -4.75 -5.62
CA SER A 76 16.44 -5.77 -5.83
C SER A 76 15.81 -6.24 -4.52
N GLU A 77 16.64 -6.52 -3.51
CA GLU A 77 16.16 -6.91 -2.18
C GLU A 77 15.35 -5.80 -1.52
N ARG A 78 15.79 -4.55 -1.66
CA ARG A 78 15.04 -3.40 -1.17
C ARG A 78 13.72 -3.21 -1.92
N MET A 79 13.68 -3.47 -3.23
CA MET A 79 12.47 -3.41 -4.03
C MET A 79 11.44 -4.44 -3.56
N LYS A 80 11.84 -5.70 -3.34
CA LYS A 80 11.00 -6.75 -2.76
C LYS A 80 10.48 -6.37 -1.38
N SER A 81 11.36 -5.85 -0.51
CA SER A 81 10.99 -5.39 0.84
C SER A 81 9.95 -4.27 0.80
N ASN A 82 10.11 -3.30 -0.11
CA ASN A 82 9.16 -2.19 -0.25
C ASN A 82 7.81 -2.66 -0.79
N GLN A 83 7.80 -3.56 -1.78
CA GLN A 83 6.58 -4.17 -2.29
C GLN A 83 5.82 -4.91 -1.19
N LYS A 84 6.53 -5.70 -0.37
CA LYS A 84 5.98 -6.40 0.80
C LYS A 84 5.33 -5.42 1.78
N LYS A 85 6.05 -4.37 2.17
CA LYS A 85 5.54 -3.34 3.10
C LYS A 85 4.32 -2.63 2.54
N LEU A 86 4.31 -2.32 1.25
CA LEU A 86 3.20 -1.60 0.68
C LEU A 86 1.93 -2.45 0.59
N LEU A 87 2.06 -3.72 0.25
CA LEU A 87 0.94 -4.66 0.34
C LEU A 87 0.35 -4.65 1.75
N LEU A 88 1.18 -4.66 2.79
CA LEU A 88 0.71 -4.59 4.18
C LEU A 88 0.10 -3.23 4.57
N GLN A 89 0.56 -2.12 3.97
CA GLN A 89 0.04 -0.78 4.25
C GLN A 89 -1.33 -0.51 3.64
N ASN A 90 -1.71 -1.27 2.61
CA ASN A 90 -3.04 -1.21 2.07
C ASN A 90 -4.03 -1.80 3.09
N ARG A 91 -4.45 -1.00 4.08
CA ARG A 91 -5.61 -1.25 4.96
C ARG A 91 -6.86 -1.59 4.14
N ALA A 92 -6.88 -1.08 2.91
CA ALA A 92 -7.83 -1.43 1.87
C ALA A 92 -7.79 -2.93 1.50
N LEU A 93 -6.66 -3.66 1.48
CA LEU A 93 -6.65 -5.11 1.16
C LEU A 93 -7.49 -5.93 2.14
N VAL A 94 -7.63 -5.51 3.40
CA VAL A 94 -8.48 -6.20 4.37
C VAL A 94 -9.97 -5.91 4.16
N ILE A 95 -10.31 -4.64 3.94
CA ILE A 95 -11.67 -4.20 3.58
C ILE A 95 -12.08 -4.77 2.21
N ILE A 96 -11.13 -4.85 1.30
CA ILE A 96 -11.35 -5.31 -0.06
C ILE A 96 -11.38 -6.84 -0.09
N TRP A 97 -10.53 -7.59 0.62
CA TRP A 97 -10.71 -9.06 0.73
C TRP A 97 -12.10 -9.44 1.30
N THR A 98 -12.61 -8.66 2.26
CA THR A 98 -13.97 -8.85 2.80
C THR A 98 -15.08 -8.48 1.80
N GLU A 99 -14.88 -7.49 0.93
CA GLU A 99 -15.84 -7.10 -0.12
C GLU A 99 -15.71 -7.90 -1.44
N LEU A 100 -14.51 -8.38 -1.82
CA LEU A 100 -14.26 -9.10 -3.09
C LEU A 100 -14.66 -10.55 -3.08
N ASN A 101 -14.76 -11.19 -1.92
CA ASN A 101 -15.35 -12.51 -1.85
C ASN A 101 -16.87 -12.49 -2.16
N LYS A 102 -17.46 -11.33 -2.48
CA LYS A 102 -18.78 -11.22 -3.15
C LYS A 102 -18.71 -11.38 -4.68
N HIS A 103 -17.55 -11.17 -5.32
CA HIS A 103 -17.35 -11.30 -6.78
C HIS A 103 -15.93 -11.82 -7.11
N SER A 104 -15.84 -13.07 -7.57
CA SER A 104 -14.60 -13.85 -7.77
C SER A 104 -13.56 -13.30 -8.76
N GLU A 105 -13.82 -12.18 -9.43
CA GLU A 105 -13.00 -11.65 -10.55
C GLU A 105 -12.55 -10.18 -10.40
N ASN A 106 -12.22 -9.72 -9.19
CA ASN A 106 -11.64 -8.38 -9.04
C ASN A 106 -10.10 -8.38 -9.15
N SER A 107 -9.56 -7.29 -9.72
CA SER A 107 -8.13 -6.94 -9.82
C SER A 107 -7.29 -7.27 -8.58
N LEU A 108 -7.82 -7.13 -7.36
CA LEU A 108 -7.05 -7.43 -6.14
C LEU A 108 -7.04 -8.93 -5.76
N CYS A 109 -8.06 -9.71 -6.15
CA CYS A 109 -7.98 -11.17 -6.11
C CYS A 109 -6.86 -11.68 -7.03
N ASN A 110 -6.68 -11.04 -8.18
CA ASN A 110 -5.58 -11.36 -9.10
C ASN A 110 -4.22 -10.95 -8.50
N LEU A 111 -4.13 -9.80 -7.83
CA LEU A 111 -2.92 -9.38 -7.14
C LEU A 111 -2.51 -10.38 -6.04
N MET A 112 -3.46 -10.85 -5.21
CA MET A 112 -3.20 -11.84 -4.16
C MET A 112 -2.84 -13.23 -4.71
N LYS A 113 -3.44 -13.66 -5.83
CA LYS A 113 -3.09 -14.91 -6.53
C LYS A 113 -1.64 -14.90 -7.03
N ASN A 114 -1.14 -13.71 -7.37
CA ASN A 114 0.21 -13.50 -7.92
C ASN A 114 1.28 -13.19 -6.84
N VAL A 115 0.95 -13.23 -5.54
CA VAL A 115 1.95 -13.12 -4.48
C VAL A 115 2.69 -14.46 -4.32
N GLU A 116 3.94 -14.51 -4.78
CA GLU A 116 4.79 -15.72 -4.71
C GLU A 116 5.42 -15.93 -3.32
N ASP A 117 5.56 -14.88 -2.51
CA ASP A 117 6.09 -14.96 -1.13
C ASP A 117 5.04 -15.56 -0.18
N GLN A 118 5.26 -16.81 0.24
CA GLN A 118 4.38 -17.55 1.16
C GLN A 118 4.30 -16.93 2.55
N GLU A 119 5.38 -16.30 3.03
CA GLU A 119 5.40 -15.65 4.34
C GLU A 119 4.56 -14.36 4.30
N LEU A 120 4.71 -13.57 3.23
CA LEU A 120 3.87 -12.39 2.99
C LEU A 120 2.40 -12.77 2.83
N LYS A 121 2.12 -13.81 2.05
CA LYS A 121 0.76 -14.34 1.88
C LYS A 121 0.15 -14.75 3.21
N SER A 122 0.91 -15.46 4.05
CA SER A 122 0.49 -15.89 5.39
C SER A 122 0.25 -14.70 6.32
N GLU A 123 1.11 -13.68 6.27
CA GLU A 123 1.00 -12.47 7.08
C GLU A 123 -0.22 -11.63 6.68
N ILE A 124 -0.48 -11.47 5.38
CA ILE A 124 -1.71 -10.82 4.88
C ILE A 124 -2.95 -11.57 5.39
N MET A 125 -2.97 -12.90 5.27
CA MET A 125 -4.10 -13.71 5.74
C MET A 125 -4.26 -13.64 7.27
N ARG A 126 -3.17 -13.56 8.02
CA ARG A 126 -3.20 -13.38 9.48
C ARG A 126 -3.81 -12.04 9.86
N GLN A 127 -3.42 -10.94 9.21
CA GLN A 127 -3.97 -9.61 9.47
C GLN A 127 -5.45 -9.51 9.12
N VAL A 128 -5.86 -10.11 8.00
CA VAL A 128 -7.28 -10.23 7.62
C VAL A 128 -8.07 -10.95 8.70
N ARG A 129 -7.59 -12.10 9.19
CA ARG A 129 -8.24 -12.86 10.27
C ARG A 129 -8.34 -12.10 11.58
N GLN A 130 -7.31 -11.32 11.94
CA GLN A 130 -7.30 -10.53 13.17
C GLN A 130 -8.23 -9.31 13.12
N GLN A 131 -8.50 -8.78 11.93
CA GLN A 131 -9.42 -7.65 11.73
C GLN A 131 -10.87 -8.10 11.50
N ALA A 132 -11.11 -9.39 11.23
CA ALA A 132 -12.44 -10.00 11.27
C ALA A 132 -13.01 -9.92 12.71
N GLY A 133 -13.85 -8.92 12.96
CA GLY A 133 -14.43 -8.63 14.27
C GLY A 133 -14.31 -7.17 14.72
N VAL A 134 -13.46 -6.36 14.06
CA VAL A 134 -13.38 -4.92 14.33
C VAL A 134 -14.38 -4.18 13.44
N GLY A 135 -15.65 -4.14 13.88
CA GLY A 135 -16.73 -3.46 13.15
C GLY A 135 -17.32 -4.26 11.98
N LEU A 136 -17.00 -5.54 11.89
CA LEU A 136 -17.55 -6.48 10.92
C LEU A 136 -18.46 -7.47 11.66
N GLU A 137 -19.71 -7.59 11.20
CA GLU A 137 -20.67 -8.58 11.66
C GLU A 137 -20.74 -9.72 10.64
N HIS A 138 -21.05 -10.93 11.11
CA HIS A 138 -21.14 -12.10 10.25
C HIS A 138 -22.41 -12.91 10.52
N ARG A 139 -22.86 -13.65 9.51
CA ARG A 139 -23.90 -14.68 9.60
C ARG A 139 -23.33 -15.97 9.02
N GLY A 140 -23.44 -17.07 9.76
CA GLY A 140 -22.88 -18.37 9.39
C GLY A 140 -21.52 -18.65 10.05
N ASP A 141 -21.01 -19.85 9.81
CA ASP A 141 -19.73 -20.34 10.34
C ASP A 141 -18.57 -19.86 9.46
N LEU A 142 -17.67 -19.05 10.03
CA LEU A 142 -16.52 -18.45 9.35
C LEU A 142 -15.52 -19.47 8.79
N GLN A 143 -15.65 -20.76 9.14
CA GLN A 143 -14.87 -21.84 8.56
C GLN A 143 -15.53 -22.49 7.33
N ARG A 144 -16.73 -22.06 6.94
CA ARG A 144 -17.51 -22.60 5.82
C ARG A 144 -17.74 -21.53 4.75
N GLU A 145 -17.92 -21.97 3.50
CA GLU A 145 -18.04 -21.10 2.32
C GLU A 145 -19.34 -20.26 2.29
N ASP A 146 -20.30 -20.55 3.16
CA ASP A 146 -21.61 -19.88 3.23
C ASP A 146 -21.65 -18.69 4.22
N ALA A 147 -20.52 -18.36 4.87
CA ALA A 147 -20.46 -17.23 5.78
C ALA A 147 -20.56 -15.88 5.06
N THR A 148 -21.51 -15.04 5.48
CA THR A 148 -21.69 -13.68 4.97
C THR A 148 -21.19 -12.67 5.99
N ILE A 149 -20.35 -11.70 5.59
CA ILE A 149 -19.77 -10.67 6.46
C ILE A 149 -20.15 -9.27 5.94
N TRP A 150 -20.47 -8.33 6.83
CA TRP A 150 -20.78 -6.93 6.50
C TRP A 150 -20.24 -5.95 7.55
N LEU A 151 -20.10 -4.68 7.18
CA LEU A 151 -19.73 -3.61 8.11
C LEU A 151 -20.91 -3.21 9.01
N ARG A 152 -20.67 -3.10 10.32
CA ARG A 152 -21.64 -2.54 11.27
C ARG A 152 -21.87 -1.08 10.92
N SER A 153 -23.03 -0.78 10.32
CA SER A 153 -23.45 0.59 10.06
C SER A 153 -23.54 1.35 11.39
N LYS A 154 -22.85 2.48 11.51
CA LYS A 154 -23.06 3.40 12.65
C LYS A 154 -24.48 3.92 12.51
N LYS A 155 -25.43 3.38 13.29
CA LYS A 155 -26.75 3.99 13.42
C LYS A 155 -26.55 5.46 13.79
N THR A 156 -26.98 6.37 12.93
CA THR A 156 -27.28 7.75 13.33
C THR A 156 -28.34 7.69 14.42
N PRO A 157 -28.25 8.47 15.50
CA PRO A 157 -29.30 8.51 16.50
C PRO A 157 -30.54 9.13 15.85
N SER A 158 -31.54 8.31 15.56
CA SER A 158 -32.87 8.76 15.17
C SER A 158 -33.50 9.52 16.33
N SER A 159 -33.94 10.75 16.05
CA SER A 159 -34.72 11.67 16.89
C SER A 159 -35.77 10.98 17.79
N PRO A 160 -36.08 11.52 18.99
CA PRO A 160 -37.21 11.05 19.79
C PRO A 160 -38.51 11.20 19.01
N ARG A 161 -39.41 10.22 19.16
CA ARG A 161 -40.77 10.26 18.64
C ARG A 161 -41.62 11.16 19.55
N GLU A 162 -42.37 12.08 18.95
CA GLU A 162 -43.58 12.68 19.52
C GLU A 162 -44.74 11.66 19.53
#